data_AF-A0A934HHI7-F1
#
_entry.id   AF-A0A934HHI7-F1
#
_cell.length_a   1.000
_cell.length_b   1.000
_cell.length_c   1.000
_cell.angle_alpha   90.00
_cell.angle_beta   90.00
_cell.angle_gamma   90.00
#
_symmetry.space_group_name_H-M   'P 1'
#
loop_
_entity.id
_entity.type
_entity.pdbx_description
1 polymer ?
#
loop_
_entity_poly.entity_id
_entity_poly.type
_entity_poly.pdbx_seq_one_letter_code
_entity_poly.pdbx_strand_id
1 'polypeptide(L)'
;MAIQAVENTYWVLETDHTAYTLGLNRGGLLAHSYWGKRLPYLTDYPPAPSFDEQPFHSSSPGEFPFNRPAHLVPEEYPGYEDVKYIEPCLKVTFADG
;
A
#
# COMPACT_ATOMS: atom_id res chain seq x y z
N MET A 1 -0.06 23.70 2.25
CA MET A 1 -0.01 22.32 1.72
C MET A 1 1.41 22.01 1.32
N ALA A 2 1.99 20.95 1.86
CA ALA A 2 3.35 20.50 1.56
C ALA A 2 3.31 19.04 1.08
N ILE A 3 4.13 18.71 0.08
CA ILE A 3 4.34 17.35 -0.41
C ILE A 3 5.82 17.06 -0.28
N GLN A 4 6.16 15.96 0.38
CA GLN A 4 7.54 15.57 0.64
C GLN A 4 7.78 14.16 0.11
N ALA A 5 8.86 13.97 -0.63
CA ALA A 5 9.33 12.66 -1.06
C ALA A 5 10.52 12.27 -0.17
N VAL A 6 10.39 11.14 0.53
CA VAL A 6 11.42 10.54 1.37
C VAL A 6 12.02 9.38 0.58
N GLU A 7 13.33 9.44 0.33
CA GLU A 7 14.10 8.38 -0.36
C GLU A 7 13.54 7.96 -1.74
N ASN A 8 12.72 8.81 -2.38
CA ASN A 8 12.04 8.57 -3.65
C ASN A 8 11.08 7.36 -3.68
N THR A 9 10.74 6.79 -2.54
CA THR A 9 9.86 5.62 -2.42
C THR A 9 8.73 5.82 -1.43
N TYR A 10 8.73 6.92 -0.68
CA TYR A 10 7.71 7.25 0.30
C TYR A 10 7.29 8.71 0.18
N TRP A 11 6.00 8.98 0.25
CA TRP A 11 5.45 10.32 0.07
C TRP A 11 4.57 10.70 1.26
N VAL A 12 4.78 11.91 1.76
CA VAL A 12 4.00 12.51 2.84
C VAL A 12 3.35 13.78 2.32
N LEU A 13 2.03 13.80 2.31
CA LEU A 13 1.21 14.94 1.92
C LEU A 13 0.59 15.53 3.20
N GLU A 14 0.95 16.77 3.54
CA GLU A 14 0.44 17.45 4.74
C GLU A 14 -0.39 18.69 4.39
N THR A 15 -1.54 18.79 5.04
CA THR A 15 -2.33 20.01 5.14
C THR A 15 -2.10 20.68 6.51
N ASP A 16 -2.88 21.69 6.85
CA ASP A 16 -2.77 22.37 8.15
C ASP A 16 -3.11 21.43 9.31
N HIS A 17 -3.97 20.42 9.08
CA HIS A 17 -4.51 19.55 10.13
C HIS A 17 -4.49 18.06 9.81
N THR A 18 -4.24 17.69 8.55
CA THR A 18 -4.26 16.30 8.11
C THR A 18 -2.96 15.91 7.42
N ALA A 19 -2.71 14.60 7.42
CA ALA A 19 -1.65 14.01 6.63
C ALA A 19 -2.16 12.75 5.92
N TYR A 20 -1.59 12.51 4.75
CA TYR A 20 -1.80 11.33 3.93
C TYR A 20 -0.43 10.81 3.49
N THR A 21 -0.15 9.54 3.75
CA THR A 21 1.13 8.94 3.41
C THR A 21 0.97 7.62 2.67
N LEU A 22 1.86 7.40 1.73
CA LEU A 22 1.89 6.26 0.84
C LEU A 22 3.32 5.97 0.40
N GLY A 23 3.62 4.74 0.01
CA GLY A 23 4.95 4.39 -0.48
C GLY A 23 5.01 3.09 -1.26
N LEU A 24 6.13 2.88 -1.94
CA LEU A 24 6.45 1.64 -2.64
C LEU A 24 6.94 0.62 -1.62
N ASN A 25 6.28 -0.54 -1.57
CA ASN A 25 6.75 -1.67 -0.79
C ASN A 25 7.74 -2.53 -1.59
N ARG A 26 8.35 -3.54 -0.94
CA ARG A 26 9.31 -4.46 -1.58
C ARG A 26 8.72 -5.27 -2.74
N GLY A 27 7.40 -5.43 -2.78
CA GLY A 27 6.67 -6.08 -3.87
C GLY A 27 6.43 -5.16 -5.09
N GLY A 28 6.89 -3.91 -5.05
CA GLY A 28 6.67 -2.93 -6.12
C GLY A 28 5.25 -2.33 -6.13
N LEU A 29 4.43 -2.63 -5.13
CA LEU A 29 3.08 -2.08 -4.99
C LEU A 29 3.14 -0.71 -4.31
N LEU A 30 2.33 0.22 -4.80
CA LEU A 30 2.08 1.49 -4.15
C LEU A 30 1.06 1.27 -3.04
N ALA A 31 1.51 1.33 -1.79
CA ALA A 31 0.73 0.99 -0.61
C ALA A 31 0.39 2.23 0.22
N HIS A 32 -0.84 2.27 0.69
CA HIS A 32 -1.33 3.20 1.68
C HIS A 32 -0.68 2.94 3.03
N SER A 33 -0.17 4.01 3.64
CA SER A 33 0.48 3.94 4.96
C SER A 33 -0.36 4.60 6.04
N TYR A 34 -0.88 5.80 5.78
CA TYR A 34 -1.59 6.58 6.79
C TYR A 34 -2.54 7.60 6.19
N TRP A 35 -3.72 7.74 6.79
CA TRP A 35 -4.57 8.92 6.61
C TRP A 35 -5.16 9.34 7.95
N GLY A 36 -4.92 10.59 8.34
CA GLY A 36 -5.47 11.10 9.58
C GLY A 36 -4.96 12.49 9.95
N LYS A 37 -4.84 12.72 11.26
CA LYS A 37 -4.32 13.97 11.81
C LYS A 37 -2.84 14.11 11.47
N ARG A 38 -2.42 15.33 11.14
CA ARG A 38 -0.99 15.63 10.96
C ARG A 38 -0.20 15.28 12.22
N LEU A 39 0.87 14.50 12.06
CA LEU A 39 1.77 14.13 13.15
C LEU A 39 2.90 15.16 13.30
N PRO A 40 3.52 15.27 14.49
CA PRO A 40 4.57 16.27 14.74
C PRO A 40 5.82 16.12 13.86
N TYR A 41 6.22 14.89 13.56
CA TYR A 41 7.43 14.60 12.80
C TYR A 41 7.16 13.64 11.62
N LEU A 42 7.94 13.77 10.55
CA LEU A 42 7.85 12.89 9.38
C LEU A 42 8.13 11.42 9.73
N THR A 43 8.99 11.18 10.72
CA THR A 43 9.35 9.85 11.22
C THR A 43 8.25 9.22 12.06
N ASP A 44 7.22 9.97 12.44
CA ASP A 44 6.08 9.43 13.20
C ASP A 44 5.09 8.69 12.29
N TYR A 45 5.16 8.92 10.97
CA TYR A 45 4.30 8.23 10.02
C TYR A 45 4.78 6.78 9.80
N PRO A 46 3.85 5.81 9.71
CA PRO A 46 4.21 4.42 9.46
C PRO A 46 4.81 4.23 8.06
N PRO A 47 5.77 3.30 7.89
CA PRO A 47 6.32 2.98 6.57
C PRO A 47 5.28 2.32 5.66
N ALA A 48 5.62 2.17 4.38
CA ALA A 48 4.80 1.42 3.41
C ALA A 48 4.65 -0.05 3.86
N PRO A 49 3.43 -0.56 4.10
CA PRO A 49 3.26 -1.93 4.54
C PRO A 49 3.73 -2.90 3.45
N SER A 50 4.61 -3.82 3.85
CA SER A 50 5.04 -4.95 3.02
C SER A 50 4.55 -6.25 3.64
N PHE A 51 4.23 -7.24 2.80
CA PHE A 51 3.78 -8.54 3.26
C PHE A 51 4.88 -9.27 4.06
N ASP A 52 6.13 -9.14 3.63
CA ASP A 52 7.30 -9.82 4.19
C ASP A 52 7.56 -9.48 5.66
N GLU A 53 6.97 -8.39 6.15
CA GLU A 53 7.21 -7.83 7.49
C GLU A 53 6.02 -8.03 8.44
N GLN A 54 4.91 -8.61 7.97
CA GLN A 54 3.72 -8.82 8.78
C GLN A 54 3.83 -10.11 9.60
N PRO A 55 3.76 -10.04 10.94
CA PRO A 55 4.05 -11.18 11.85
C PRO A 55 3.03 -12.33 11.79
N PHE A 56 1.91 -12.16 11.09
CA PHE A 56 0.83 -13.15 10.96
C PHE A 56 0.80 -13.88 9.61
N HIS A 57 1.77 -13.63 8.73
CA HIS A 57 1.83 -14.30 7.44
C HIS A 57 2.97 -15.31 7.38
N SER A 58 2.63 -16.55 7.72
CA SER A 58 3.45 -17.71 7.37
C SER A 58 3.72 -17.68 5.87
N SER A 59 4.99 -17.65 5.51
CA SER A 59 5.51 -17.72 4.14
C SER A 59 5.31 -19.11 3.52
N SER A 60 4.63 -20.03 4.21
CA SER A 60 4.31 -21.37 3.73
C SER A 60 3.32 -21.30 2.56
N PRO A 61 3.70 -21.79 1.37
CA PRO A 61 2.75 -22.00 0.28
C PRO A 61 1.68 -23.00 0.75
N GLY A 62 0.47 -22.52 1.07
CA GLY A 62 -0.67 -23.39 1.38
C GLY A 62 -1.48 -23.05 2.64
N GLU A 63 -1.05 -22.14 3.50
CA GLU A 63 -1.81 -21.84 4.73
C GLU A 63 -3.06 -20.98 4.48
N PHE A 64 -3.06 -20.17 3.41
CA PHE A 64 -4.21 -19.36 3.01
C PHE A 64 -4.42 -19.43 1.48
N PRO A 65 -5.07 -20.48 0.96
CA PRO A 65 -5.22 -20.69 -0.49
C PRO A 65 -5.95 -19.54 -1.22
N PHE A 66 -6.70 -18.71 -0.49
CA PHE A 66 -7.50 -17.61 -1.04
C PHE A 66 -7.04 -16.21 -0.61
N ASN A 67 -6.11 -16.09 0.34
CA ASN A 67 -5.56 -14.79 0.78
C ASN A 67 -4.07 -14.79 0.50
N ARG A 68 -3.73 -14.59 -0.77
CA ARG A 68 -2.33 -14.39 -1.17
C ARG A 68 -1.79 -13.08 -0.59
N PRO A 69 -0.48 -12.96 -0.40
CA PRO A 69 0.20 -11.76 0.09
C PRO A 69 -0.34 -10.42 -0.42
N ALA A 70 -0.53 -10.32 -1.74
CA ALA A 70 -0.97 -9.11 -2.41
C ALA A 70 -2.42 -8.72 -2.06
N HIS A 71 -3.26 -9.66 -1.59
CA HIS A 71 -4.63 -9.41 -1.18
C HIS A 71 -4.74 -8.54 0.07
N LEU A 72 -3.70 -8.52 0.91
CA LEU A 72 -3.73 -7.91 2.24
C LEU A 72 -2.99 -6.57 2.30
N VAL A 73 -2.30 -6.20 1.23
CA VAL A 73 -1.67 -4.89 1.13
C VAL A 73 -2.76 -3.85 0.86
N PRO A 74 -2.86 -2.78 1.66
CA PRO A 74 -3.78 -1.69 1.37
C PRO A 74 -3.22 -0.86 0.20
N GLU A 75 -3.42 -1.31 -1.03
CA GLU A 75 -2.95 -0.60 -2.22
C GLU A 75 -3.64 0.76 -2.38
N GLU A 76 -2.87 1.75 -2.84
CA GLU A 76 -3.39 3.08 -3.17
C GLU A 76 -4.29 3.07 -4.42
N TYR A 77 -4.03 2.14 -5.34
CA TYR A 77 -4.80 2.02 -6.58
C TYR A 77 -4.94 0.55 -7.02
N PRO A 78 -5.80 -0.24 -6.35
CA PRO A 78 -5.96 -1.65 -6.63
C PRO A 78 -6.36 -1.94 -8.08
N GLY A 79 -5.56 -2.74 -8.76
CA GLY A 79 -5.90 -3.36 -10.06
C GLY A 79 -6.34 -4.82 -9.89
N TYR A 80 -6.50 -5.53 -11.01
CA TYR A 80 -6.82 -6.97 -11.03
C TYR A 80 -5.59 -7.89 -10.93
N GLU A 81 -4.46 -7.36 -10.47
CA GLU A 81 -3.20 -8.10 -10.35
C GLU A 81 -3.26 -9.13 -9.20
N ASP A 82 -2.74 -10.34 -9.43
CA ASP A 82 -2.74 -11.47 -8.49
C ASP A 82 -4.17 -11.92 -8.05
N VAL A 83 -4.26 -12.83 -7.09
CA VAL A 83 -5.51 -13.37 -6.55
C VAL A 83 -6.11 -12.36 -5.55
N LYS A 84 -6.68 -11.28 -6.08
CA LYS A 84 -7.41 -10.25 -5.32
C LYS A 84 -8.90 -10.38 -5.58
N TYR A 85 -9.69 -10.33 -4.50
CA TYR A 85 -11.17 -10.38 -4.55
C TYR A 85 -11.82 -9.09 -4.05
N ILE A 86 -11.03 -8.04 -3.83
CA ILE A 86 -11.50 -6.69 -3.53
C ILE A 86 -11.98 -6.01 -4.82
N GLU A 87 -12.86 -5.01 -4.69
CA GLU A 87 -13.25 -4.22 -5.85
C GLU A 87 -12.06 -3.42 -6.39
N PRO A 88 -11.73 -3.54 -7.69
CA PRO A 88 -10.60 -2.81 -8.26
C PRO A 88 -10.98 -1.35 -8.53
N CYS A 89 -10.01 -0.45 -8.40
CA CYS A 89 -10.14 0.94 -8.86
C CYS A 89 -9.97 1.07 -10.38
N LEU A 90 -9.29 0.11 -11.02
CA LEU A 90 -9.06 0.08 -12.46
C LEU A 90 -9.31 -1.33 -13.02
N LYS A 91 -10.15 -1.39 -14.06
CA LYS A 91 -10.37 -2.58 -14.88
C LYS A 91 -10.06 -2.24 -16.33
N VAL A 92 -9.12 -2.97 -16.92
CA VAL A 92 -8.70 -2.80 -18.31
C VAL A 92 -9.06 -4.06 -19.10
N THR A 93 -9.47 -3.88 -20.35
CA THR A 93 -9.59 -4.96 -21.34
C THR A 93 -8.51 -4.73 -22.37
N PHE A 94 -7.69 -5.75 -22.61
CA PHE A 94 -6.62 -5.67 -23.60
C PHE A 94 -7.16 -6.02 -24.99
N ALA A 95 -6.32 -5.88 -26.02
CA ALA A 95 -6.75 -6.14 -27.40
C ALA A 95 -7.17 -7.62 -27.61
N ASP A 96 -6.69 -8.51 -26.76
CA ASP A 96 -6.97 -9.94 -26.71
C ASP A 96 -8.10 -10.33 -25.73
N GLY A 97 -8.69 -9.36 -25.03
CA GLY A 97 -9.79 -9.57 -24.07
C GLY A 97 -9.35 -9.51 -22.63
#